data_AF-A0A7C3WHN0-F1
#
_entry.id   AF-A0A7C3WHN0-F1
#
_cell.length_a   1.000
_cell.length_b   1.000
_cell.length_c   1.000
_cell.angle_alpha   90.00
_cell.angle_beta   90.00
_cell.angle_gamma   90.00
#
_symmetry.space_group_name_H-M   'P 1'
#
loop_
_entity.id
_entity.type
_entity.pdbx_description
1 polymer ?
#
loop_
_entity_poly.entity_id
_entity_poly.type
_entity_poly.pdbx_seq_one_letter_code
_entity_poly.pdbx_strand_id
1 'polypeptide(L)' 'MNGKAGDLRCPIGQAEELFAALKRLKKEVVFVRYPQETSHGLSRSGPPDLRIDRLNRICEWLDKWCRSS' A
#
# COMPACT_ATOMS: atom_id res chain seq x y z
N MET A 1 -26.22 -3.28 4.41
CA MET A 1 -25.02 -3.68 3.65
C MET A 1 -24.42 -2.43 3.02
N ASN A 2 -23.49 -1.76 3.70
CA ASN A 2 -22.88 -0.52 3.19
C ASN A 2 -21.46 -0.84 2.69
N GLY A 3 -21.36 -1.21 1.42
CA GLY A 3 -20.12 -1.60 0.76
C GLY A 3 -19.16 -0.43 0.59
N LYS A 4 -18.18 -0.31 1.49
CA LYS A 4 -16.90 0.32 1.14
C LYS A 4 -16.07 -0.78 0.49
N ALA A 5 -16.09 -0.84 -0.83
CA ALA A 5 -15.50 -1.93 -1.60
C ALA A 5 -14.08 -1.57 -2.05
N GLY A 6 -13.14 -1.43 -1.13
CA GLY A 6 -11.72 -1.21 -1.46
C GLY A 6 -11.47 -0.03 -2.39
N ASP A 7 -10.34 -0.10 -3.10
CA ASP A 7 -10.03 0.82 -4.18
C ASP A 7 -10.72 0.38 -5.48
N LEU A 8 -11.87 0.98 -5.79
CA LEU A 8 -12.61 0.71 -7.03
C LEU A 8 -12.05 1.42 -8.27
N ARG A 9 -11.20 2.44 -8.10
CA ARG A 9 -10.55 3.11 -9.25
C ARG A 9 -9.35 2.30 -9.74
N CYS A 10 -8.67 1.66 -8.79
CA CYS A 10 -7.49 0.84 -8.99
C CYS A 10 -7.68 -0.46 -8.19
N PRO A 11 -8.31 -1.49 -8.79
CA PRO A 11 -8.56 -2.76 -8.11
C PRO A 11 -7.27 -3.40 -7.58
N ILE A 12 -7.39 -4.09 -6.44
CA ILE A 12 -6.25 -4.72 -5.74
C ILE A 12 -5.41 -5.64 -6.64
N GLY A 13 -6.03 -6.27 -7.64
CA GLY A 13 -5.37 -7.15 -8.61
C GLY A 13 -4.19 -6.48 -9.32
N GLN A 14 -4.26 -5.17 -9.59
CA GLN A 14 -3.15 -4.44 -10.22
C GLN A 14 -1.89 -4.45 -9.34
N ALA A 15 -2.05 -4.32 -8.02
CA ALA A 15 -0.93 -4.39 -7.07
C ALA A 15 -0.44 -5.82 -6.86
N GLU A 16 -1.36 -6.80 -6.85
CA GLU A 16 -1.05 -8.23 -6.70
C GLU A 16 -0.22 -8.75 -7.90
N GLU A 17 -0.59 -8.37 -9.12
CA GLU A 17 0.16 -8.71 -10.34
C GLU A 17 1.59 -8.18 -10.31
N LEU A 18 1.78 -6.90 -9.95
CA LEU A 18 3.10 -6.29 -9.83
C LEU A 18 3.94 -6.94 -8.72
N PHE A 19 3.34 -7.18 -7.55
CA PHE A 19 4.03 -7.84 -6.45
C PHE A 19 4.50 -9.24 -6.85
N ALA A 20 3.62 -10.03 -7.47
CA ALA A 20 3.95 -11.36 -7.96
C ALA A 20 5.08 -11.32 -9.00
N ALA A 21 5.05 -10.37 -9.94
CA ALA A 21 6.10 -10.18 -10.93
C ALA A 21 7.46 -9.85 -10.26
N LEU A 22 7.49 -8.89 -9.32
CA LEU A 22 8.71 -8.51 -8.59
C LEU A 22 9.28 -9.67 -7.77
N LYS A 23 8.42 -10.46 -7.11
CA LYS A 23 8.83 -11.68 -6.39
C LYS A 23 9.43 -12.72 -7.33
N ARG A 24 8.83 -12.96 -8.49
CA ARG A 24 9.36 -13.88 -9.52
C ARG A 24 10.74 -13.44 -10.02
N LEU A 25 10.95 -12.13 -10.16
CA LEU A 25 12.24 -11.53 -10.54
C LEU A 25 13.26 -11.44 -9.39
N LYS A 26 12.94 -12.03 -8.22
CA LYS A 26 13.78 -12.01 -7.00
C LYS A 26 14.18 -10.60 -6.55
N LYS A 27 13.32 -9.61 -6.80
CA LYS A 27 13.52 -8.24 -6.29
C LYS A 27 13.11 -8.17 -4.82
N GLU A 28 13.75 -7.29 -4.07
CA GLU A 28 13.27 -6.96 -2.73
C GLU A 28 12.00 -6.11 -2.85
N VAL A 29 10.91 -6.59 -2.26
CA VAL A 29 9.59 -5.98 -2.39
C VAL A 29 8.76 -6.28 -1.16
N VAL A 30 7.98 -5.28 -0.73
CA VAL A 30 7.01 -5.38 0.37
C VAL A 30 5.64 -4.98 -0.17
N PHE A 31 4.60 -5.74 0.21
CA PHE A 31 3.21 -5.43 -0.13
C PHE A 31 2.41 -5.19 1.15
N VAL A 32 1.92 -3.96 1.29
CA VAL A 32 1.11 -3.53 2.44
C VAL A 32 -0.35 -3.49 2.01
N ARG A 33 -1.18 -4.33 2.63
CA ARG A 33 -2.61 -4.42 2.33
C ARG A 33 -3.42 -3.86 3.49
N TYR A 34 -4.17 -2.80 3.21
CA TYR A 34 -5.11 -2.20 4.17
C TYR A 34 -6.48 -2.90 4.10
N PRO A 35 -7.32 -2.77 5.14
CA PRO A 35 -8.64 -3.40 5.20
C PRO A 35 -9.52 -3.05 3.99
N GLN A 36 -10.40 -3.97 3.59
CA GLN A 36 -11.22 -3.83 2.39
C GLN A 36 -12.23 -2.68 2.51
N GLU A 37 -12.55 -2.26 3.73
CA GLU A 37 -13.44 -1.13 4.03
C GLU A 37 -12.78 0.23 3.76
N THR A 38 -11.48 0.25 3.44
CA THR A 38 -10.79 1.44 2.97
C THR A 38 -11.14 1.73 1.51
N SER A 39 -10.81 2.93 1.03
CA SER A 39 -11.08 3.34 -0.35
C SER A 39 -9.83 3.89 -1.01
N HIS A 40 -9.94 4.20 -2.30
CA HIS A 40 -8.92 4.95 -3.04
C HIS A 40 -8.46 6.23 -2.29
N GLY A 41 -9.33 6.82 -1.48
CA GLY A 41 -9.08 8.03 -0.70
C GLY A 41 -8.30 7.84 0.60
N LEU A 42 -7.79 6.64 0.93
CA LEU A 42 -7.13 6.32 2.20
C LEU A 42 -6.11 7.38 2.63
N SER A 43 -5.28 7.87 1.71
CA SER A 43 -4.24 8.86 2.03
C SER A 43 -4.78 10.22 2.48
N ARG A 44 -5.98 10.61 2.01
CA ARG A 44 -6.59 11.92 2.26
C ARG A 44 -7.61 11.88 3.38
N SER A 45 -8.44 10.84 3.41
CA SER A 45 -9.64 10.76 4.26
C SER A 45 -9.80 9.40 4.94
N GLY A 46 -8.76 8.57 4.97
CA GLY A 46 -8.80 7.29 5.69
C GLY A 46 -8.70 7.47 7.22
N PRO A 47 -8.93 6.39 7.97
CA PRO A 47 -8.75 6.37 9.42
C PRO A 47 -7.35 6.90 9.82
N PRO A 48 -7.25 7.75 10.88
CA PRO A 48 -5.98 8.37 11.26
C PRO A 48 -4.85 7.38 11.54
N ASP A 49 -5.15 6.28 12.23
CA ASP A 49 -4.24 5.18 12.53
C ASP A 49 -3.64 4.56 11.26
N LEU A 50 -4.47 4.25 10.26
CA LEU A 50 -4.00 3.68 8.99
C LEU A 50 -3.19 4.69 8.17
N ARG A 51 -3.50 5.98 8.27
CA ARG A 51 -2.73 7.04 7.61
C ARG A 51 -1.34 7.19 8.23
N ILE A 52 -1.24 7.10 9.56
CA ILE A 52 0.03 7.13 10.29
C ILE A 52 0.88 5.92 9.90
N ASP A 53 0.33 4.70 9.96
CA ASP A 53 1.02 3.48 9.53
C ASP A 53 1.51 3.59 8.08
N ARG A 54 0.66 4.09 7.17
CA ARG A 54 1.03 4.32 5.77
C ARG A 54 2.22 5.26 5.61
N LEU A 55 2.23 6.38 6.34
CA LEU A 55 3.33 7.35 6.27
C LEU A 55 4.62 6.76 6.84
N ASN A 56 4.54 6.07 7.98
CA ASN A 56 5.69 5.42 8.61
C ASN A 56 6.33 4.39 7.66
N ARG A 57 5.54 3.52 7.04
CA ARG A 57 6.06 2.53 6.08
C ARG A 57 6.76 3.16 4.86
N ILE A 58 6.25 4.30 4.38
CA ILE A 58 6.88 5.04 3.28
C ILE A 58 8.22 5.61 3.75
N CYS A 59 8.26 6.26 4.92
CA CYS A 59 9.48 6.79 5.50
C CYS A 59 10.52 5.69 5.75
N GLU A 60 10.13 4.57 6.36
CA GLU A 60 11.01 3.41 6.62
C GLU A 60 11.60 2.84 5.34
N TRP A 61 10.79 2.71 4.28
CA TRP A 61 11.26 2.21 2.99
C TRP A 61 12.26 3.17 2.34
N LEU A 62 11.98 4.48 2.36
CA LEU A 62 12.90 5.49 1.87
C LEU A 62 14.17 5.56 2.72
N ASP A 63 14.06 5.42 4.03
CA ASP A 63 15.20 5.41 4.93
C ASP A 63 16.15 4.24 4.63
N LYS A 64 15.59 3.07 4.31
CA LYS A 64 16.37 1.88 3.95
C LYS A 64 17.17 2.05 2.65
N TRP A 65 16.60 2.72 1.64
CA TRP A 65 17.15 2.68 0.27
C TRP A 65 17.65 4.01 -0.27
N CYS A 66 17.19 5.13 0.28
CA CYS A 66 17.44 6.48 -0.25
C CYS A 66 18.26 7.35 0.69
N ARG A 67 18.58 6.92 1.92
CA ARG A 67 19.53 7.64 2.76
C ARG A 67 20.92 7.56 2.14
N SER A 68 21.46 8.73 1.79
CA SER A 68 22.85 8.90 1.42
C SER A 68 23.73 8.55 2.63
N SER A 69 24.84 7.86 2.38
CA SER A 69 25.90 7.63 3.37
C SER A 69 26.59 8.95 3.74
#